data_AF-A0A425CZA2-F1
#
_entry.id   AF-A0A425CZA2-F1
#
_cell.length_a   1.000
_cell.length_b   1.000
_cell.length_c   1.000
_cell.angle_alpha   90.00
_cell.angle_beta   90.00
_cell.angle_gamma   90.00
#
_symmetry.space_group_name_H-M   'P 1'
#
loop_
_entity.id
_entity.type
_entity.pdbx_description
1 polymer ?
#
loop_
_entity_poly.entity_id
_entity_poly.type
_entity_poly.pdbx_seq_one_letter_code
_entity_poly.pdbx_strand_id
1 'polypeptide(L)'
;AYKTISGTSMASPHVTGAVALYLSANKAATYDDVYKAFTTTVDTATLTPNNTNCGGVSDATYPNNNYGFGRINVARATSGGIAPPSPSSTPVPTSTSSAPSTAAPSSAAPITPTPTTLDPVPTSAPTNVPVTSTVAPVPTSAPTTAPAPTPCNGCTACYATLIDYCFPPRYTQAQCTTFTHFNAIWCGKK
;
A
#
# COMPACT_ATOMS: atom_id res chain seq x y z
N ALA A 1 -19.59 -3.21 -4.60
CA ALA A 1 -19.87 -2.07 -3.71
C ALA A 1 -18.58 -1.26 -3.54
N TYR A 2 -18.68 0.06 -3.46
CA TYR A 2 -17.54 0.94 -3.14
C TYR A 2 -17.45 1.17 -1.63
N LYS A 3 -16.24 1.37 -1.10
CA LYS A 3 -15.97 1.60 0.32
C LYS A 3 -14.91 2.69 0.51
N THR A 4 -15.02 3.45 1.59
CA THR A 4 -13.97 4.36 2.05
C THR A 4 -12.91 3.56 2.81
N ILE A 5 -11.66 3.68 2.39
CA ILE A 5 -10.50 3.01 2.97
C ILE A 5 -9.34 4.01 3.09
N SER A 6 -8.48 3.82 4.09
CA SER A 6 -7.36 4.72 4.40
C SER A 6 -6.09 3.93 4.72
N GLY A 7 -4.93 4.57 4.54
CA GLY A 7 -3.63 4.01 4.89
C GLY A 7 -2.60 4.21 3.78
N THR A 8 -1.33 3.92 4.08
CA THR A 8 -0.23 3.99 3.10
C THR A 8 -0.43 2.99 1.94
N SER A 9 -1.08 1.86 2.20
CA SER A 9 -1.52 0.91 1.17
C SER A 9 -2.46 1.53 0.13
N MET A 10 -3.20 2.60 0.47
CA MET A 10 -4.01 3.36 -0.48
C MET A 10 -3.20 4.46 -1.16
N ALA A 11 -2.13 4.96 -0.54
CA ALA A 11 -1.19 5.88 -1.20
C ALA A 11 -0.40 5.18 -2.31
N SER A 12 0.05 3.93 -2.09
CA SER A 12 0.81 3.15 -3.09
C SER A 12 0.15 3.11 -4.49
N PRO A 13 -1.13 2.71 -4.66
CA PRO A 13 -1.77 2.71 -5.97
C PRO A 13 -1.93 4.11 -6.58
N HIS A 14 -2.01 5.18 -5.77
CA HIS A 14 -1.99 6.55 -6.30
C HIS A 14 -0.62 6.89 -6.90
N VAL A 15 0.49 6.52 -6.24
CA VAL A 15 1.85 6.68 -6.79
C VAL A 15 2.02 5.87 -8.06
N THR A 16 1.56 4.61 -8.07
CA THR A 16 1.62 3.76 -9.27
C THR A 16 0.84 4.37 -10.44
N GLY A 17 -0.38 4.87 -10.20
CA GLY A 17 -1.16 5.55 -11.23
C GLY A 17 -0.50 6.83 -11.74
N ALA A 18 0.11 7.62 -10.85
CA ALA A 18 0.85 8.82 -11.22
C ALA A 18 2.04 8.51 -12.15
N VAL A 19 2.86 7.51 -11.79
CA VAL A 19 3.99 7.06 -12.62
C VAL A 19 3.50 6.51 -13.96
N ALA A 20 2.41 5.74 -13.97
CA ALA A 20 1.82 5.25 -15.21
C ALA A 20 1.37 6.38 -16.15
N LEU A 21 0.75 7.44 -15.62
CA LEU A 21 0.42 8.64 -16.39
C LEU A 21 1.67 9.34 -16.93
N TYR A 22 2.71 9.48 -16.12
CA TYR A 22 3.97 10.07 -16.55
C TYR A 22 4.63 9.28 -17.70
N LEU A 23 4.72 7.95 -17.57
CA LEU A 23 5.24 7.06 -18.63
C LEU A 23 4.31 7.03 -19.86
N SER A 24 3.01 7.31 -19.67
CA SER A 24 2.09 7.44 -20.80
C SER A 24 2.46 8.63 -21.70
N ALA A 25 2.95 9.73 -21.11
CA ALA A 25 3.43 10.90 -21.84
C ALA A 25 4.92 10.77 -22.25
N ASN A 26 5.73 10.08 -21.44
CA ASN A 26 7.19 9.99 -21.60
C ASN A 26 7.62 8.53 -21.80
N LYS A 27 7.37 7.98 -22.99
CA LYS A 27 7.58 6.55 -23.28
C LYS A 27 9.03 6.07 -23.16
N ALA A 28 10.00 6.95 -23.37
CA ALA A 28 11.43 6.64 -23.29
C ALA A 28 12.05 6.99 -21.92
N ALA A 29 11.26 7.44 -20.95
CA ALA A 29 11.76 7.83 -19.64
C ALA A 29 12.37 6.61 -18.92
N THR A 30 13.57 6.82 -18.39
CA THR A 30 14.23 5.86 -17.51
C THR A 30 13.68 5.96 -16.10
N TYR A 31 14.04 5.00 -15.24
CA TYR A 31 13.75 5.09 -13.81
C TYR A 31 14.27 6.40 -13.21
N ASP A 32 15.47 6.84 -13.60
CA ASP A 32 16.09 8.06 -13.07
C ASP A 32 15.29 9.31 -13.45
N ASP A 33 14.79 9.36 -14.69
CA ASP A 33 13.92 10.44 -15.16
C ASP A 33 12.61 10.51 -14.36
N VAL A 34 12.00 9.34 -14.11
CA VAL A 34 10.78 9.23 -13.29
C VAL A 34 11.08 9.70 -11.87
N TYR A 35 12.13 9.17 -11.25
CA TYR A 35 12.51 9.52 -9.88
C TYR A 35 12.78 11.02 -9.75
N LYS A 36 13.56 11.59 -10.68
CA LYS A 36 13.85 13.02 -10.71
C LYS A 36 12.59 13.86 -10.88
N ALA A 37 11.70 13.50 -11.81
CA ALA A 37 10.44 14.20 -11.99
C ALA A 37 9.63 14.21 -10.68
N PHE A 38 9.38 13.04 -10.09
CA PHE A 38 8.53 12.92 -8.90
C PHE A 38 9.16 13.39 -7.58
N THR A 39 10.47 13.69 -7.55
CA THR A 39 11.14 14.26 -6.36
C THR A 39 11.37 15.77 -6.47
N THR A 40 11.44 16.32 -7.69
CA THR A 40 11.68 17.76 -7.92
C THR A 40 10.40 18.56 -8.19
N THR A 41 9.31 17.92 -8.63
CA THR A 41 8.04 18.59 -8.95
C THR A 41 6.97 18.40 -7.88
N VAL A 42 7.36 18.12 -6.65
CA VAL A 42 6.45 17.92 -5.52
C VAL A 42 5.94 19.24 -4.95
N ASP A 43 4.78 19.18 -4.30
CA ASP A 43 4.21 20.29 -3.54
C ASP A 43 4.49 20.09 -2.05
N THR A 44 5.09 21.11 -1.42
CA THR A 44 5.43 21.12 0.01
C THR A 44 4.63 22.14 0.81
N ALA A 45 4.10 23.19 0.16
CA ALA A 45 3.42 24.30 0.84
C ALA A 45 2.13 23.90 1.56
N THR A 46 1.45 22.83 1.12
CA THR A 46 0.19 22.36 1.73
C THR A 46 0.39 21.30 2.81
N LEU A 47 1.64 20.93 3.10
CA LEU A 47 1.94 19.86 4.03
C LEU A 47 2.04 20.41 5.45
N THR A 48 1.26 19.81 6.36
CA THR A 48 1.26 20.19 7.77
C THR A 48 2.29 19.37 8.52
N PRO A 49 3.31 19.98 9.15
CA PRO A 49 4.24 19.27 10.01
C PRO A 49 3.46 18.61 11.16
N ASN A 50 3.53 17.28 11.29
CA ASN A 50 2.77 16.56 12.32
C ASN A 50 3.57 16.39 13.64
N ASN A 51 4.73 17.05 13.75
CA ASN A 51 5.70 16.94 14.86
C ASN A 51 6.00 15.48 15.27
N THR A 52 5.78 14.56 14.35
CA THR A 52 6.05 13.13 14.51
C THR A 52 7.36 12.92 13.79
N ASN A 53 8.40 13.51 14.35
CA ASN A 53 9.70 13.74 13.71
C ASN A 53 10.51 12.47 13.41
N CYS A 54 9.89 11.28 13.52
CA CYS A 54 10.39 9.97 13.12
C CYS A 54 11.92 9.85 13.26
N GLY A 55 12.46 10.19 14.44
CA GLY A 55 13.92 10.29 14.68
C GLY A 55 14.48 11.69 14.99
N GLY A 56 13.66 12.68 15.38
CA GLY A 56 14.16 13.96 15.91
C GLY A 56 14.51 15.04 14.87
N VAL A 57 14.16 14.85 13.60
CA VAL A 57 14.46 15.80 12.51
C VAL A 57 13.31 16.77 12.24
N SER A 58 13.59 17.95 11.69
CA SER A 58 12.55 18.94 11.37
C SER A 58 11.59 18.43 10.29
N ASP A 59 10.29 18.36 10.61
CA ASP A 59 9.22 18.00 9.68
C ASP A 59 8.86 19.15 8.70
N ALA A 60 9.40 20.35 8.91
CA ALA A 60 9.14 21.52 8.07
C ALA A 60 10.16 21.69 6.93
N THR A 61 11.30 21.00 6.99
CA THR A 61 12.32 20.99 5.94
C THR A 61 12.15 19.76 5.06
N TYR A 62 12.28 19.90 3.75
CA TYR A 62 12.13 18.78 2.81
C TYR A 62 13.47 18.52 2.10
N PRO A 63 13.84 17.25 1.85
CA PRO A 63 13.09 16.04 2.20
C PRO A 63 13.11 15.72 3.71
N ASN A 64 12.03 15.10 4.23
CA ASN A 64 11.95 14.62 5.62
C ASN A 64 11.38 13.20 5.72
N ASN A 65 11.42 12.64 6.93
CA ASN A 65 10.99 11.26 7.19
C ASN A 65 9.47 11.05 7.10
N ASN A 66 8.66 12.12 7.20
CA ASN A 66 7.21 12.02 7.19
C ASN A 66 6.63 12.07 5.77
N TYR A 67 7.21 12.89 4.89
CA TYR A 67 6.68 13.18 3.55
C TYR A 67 7.67 12.91 2.42
N GLY A 68 8.90 12.48 2.73
CA GLY A 68 9.97 12.42 1.74
C GLY A 68 10.17 13.80 1.13
N PHE A 69 10.19 13.88 -0.20
CA PHE A 69 10.32 15.15 -0.92
C PHE A 69 9.06 16.02 -0.85
N GLY A 70 7.86 15.44 -0.71
CA GLY A 70 6.60 16.17 -0.66
C GLY A 70 5.43 15.43 -1.31
N ARG A 71 4.32 16.13 -1.57
CA ARG A 71 3.16 15.56 -2.26
C ARG A 71 3.41 15.50 -3.77
N ILE A 72 3.09 14.37 -4.38
CA ILE A 72 3.18 14.20 -5.83
C ILE A 72 2.25 15.19 -6.56
N ASN A 73 2.81 15.91 -7.53
CA ASN A 73 2.07 16.71 -8.50
C ASN A 73 2.33 16.16 -9.91
N VAL A 74 1.39 15.36 -10.41
CA VAL A 74 1.52 14.68 -11.71
C VAL A 74 1.55 15.69 -12.86
N ALA A 75 0.76 16.76 -12.78
CA ALA A 75 0.73 17.79 -13.80
C ALA A 75 2.12 18.42 -13.97
N ARG A 76 2.72 18.91 -12.86
CA ARG A 76 4.08 19.48 -12.87
C ARG A 76 5.14 18.45 -13.30
N ALA A 77 5.01 17.19 -12.88
CA ALA A 77 5.93 16.12 -13.29
C ALA A 77 5.89 15.90 -14.81
N THR A 78 4.71 15.91 -15.41
CA THR A 78 4.53 15.68 -16.86
C THR A 78 4.84 16.87 -17.74
N SER A 79 4.68 18.10 -17.24
CA SER A 79 4.84 19.34 -18.01
C SER A 79 6.22 19.99 -17.86
N GLY A 80 7.17 19.37 -17.13
CA GLY A 80 8.48 19.97 -16.86
C GLY A 80 8.43 21.10 -15.83
N GLY A 81 7.46 21.09 -14.91
CA GLY A 81 7.39 22.02 -13.78
C GLY A 81 6.52 23.27 -14.00
N ILE A 82 5.85 23.39 -15.14
CA ILE A 82 4.85 24.45 -15.35
C ILE A 82 3.61 24.10 -14.51
N ALA A 83 3.28 24.96 -13.55
CA ALA A 83 2.14 24.78 -12.66
C ALA A 83 0.87 24.47 -13.47
N PRO A 84 0.00 23.55 -13.01
CA PRO A 84 -1.30 23.34 -13.65
C PRO A 84 -2.05 24.68 -13.72
N PRO A 85 -2.80 24.94 -14.81
CA PRO A 85 -3.63 26.13 -14.87
C PRO A 85 -4.55 26.13 -13.64
N SER A 86 -4.43 27.18 -12.83
CA SER A 86 -5.37 27.49 -11.75
C SER A 86 -6.80 27.32 -12.28
N PRO A 87 -7.73 26.68 -11.56
CA PRO A 87 -9.10 26.55 -12.03
C PRO A 87 -9.73 27.95 -12.06
N SER A 88 -9.63 28.60 -13.21
CA SER A 88 -10.39 29.81 -13.51
C SER A 88 -11.86 29.42 -13.48
N SER A 89 -12.60 30.13 -12.64
CA SER A 89 -14.02 30.04 -12.35
C SER A 89 -14.86 30.06 -13.62
N THR A 90 -15.00 28.90 -14.26
CA THR A 90 -16.01 28.68 -15.29
C THR A 90 -17.24 28.12 -14.58
N PRO A 91 -18.41 28.77 -14.68
CA PRO A 91 -19.60 28.30 -13.99
C PRO A 91 -19.98 26.92 -14.54
N VAL A 92 -20.13 25.97 -13.62
CA VAL A 92 -20.64 24.62 -13.88
C VAL A 92 -22.01 24.74 -14.56
N PRO A 93 -22.23 24.26 -15.80
CA PRO A 93 -23.59 24.09 -16.28
C PRO A 93 -24.21 22.92 -15.52
N THR A 94 -25.32 23.23 -14.85
CA THR A 94 -26.23 22.31 -14.18
C THR A 94 -26.62 21.16 -15.12
N SER A 95 -26.25 19.93 -14.76
CA SER A 95 -26.64 18.72 -15.46
C SER A 95 -28.12 18.40 -15.23
N THR A 96 -28.94 18.53 -16.27
CA THR A 96 -30.26 17.90 -16.31
C THR A 96 -30.13 16.53 -16.98
N SER A 97 -30.56 15.53 -16.21
CA SER A 97 -30.72 14.12 -16.53
C SER A 97 -31.17 13.80 -17.96
N SER A 98 -30.54 12.80 -18.58
CA SER A 98 -31.20 11.73 -19.36
C SER A 98 -30.21 10.60 -19.66
N ALA A 99 -30.40 9.44 -19.02
CA ALA A 99 -30.05 8.13 -19.61
C ALA A 99 -31.12 7.77 -20.67
N PRO A 100 -31.00 6.72 -21.53
CA PRO A 100 -30.04 5.60 -21.52
C PRO A 100 -29.50 5.14 -22.90
N SER A 101 -28.55 4.18 -22.89
CA SER A 101 -28.58 2.89 -23.63
C SER A 101 -27.25 2.46 -24.28
N THR A 102 -26.64 1.46 -23.64
CA THR A 102 -26.11 0.21 -24.20
C THR A 102 -25.19 0.22 -25.43
N ALA A 103 -23.90 -0.06 -25.21
CA ALA A 103 -23.10 -0.94 -26.07
C ALA A 103 -22.18 -1.80 -25.19
N ALA A 104 -22.19 -3.11 -25.42
CA ALA A 104 -21.47 -4.13 -24.68
C ALA A 104 -19.93 -4.00 -24.83
N PRO A 105 -19.11 -4.36 -23.82
CA PRO A 105 -17.69 -4.53 -24.04
C PRO A 105 -17.40 -5.90 -24.67
N SER A 106 -16.75 -5.86 -25.82
CA SER A 106 -16.09 -7.00 -26.45
C SER A 106 -14.99 -7.55 -25.53
N SER A 107 -15.01 -8.86 -25.34
CA SER A 107 -14.06 -9.64 -24.55
C SER A 107 -12.62 -9.45 -25.06
N ALA A 108 -11.71 -9.02 -24.19
CA ALA A 108 -10.27 -9.16 -24.39
C ALA A 108 -9.74 -10.17 -23.36
N ALA A 109 -9.08 -11.20 -23.85
CA ALA A 109 -8.60 -12.35 -23.09
C ALA A 109 -7.58 -11.96 -22.00
N PRO A 110 -7.47 -12.74 -20.90
CA PRO A 110 -6.45 -12.52 -19.90
C PRO A 110 -5.08 -12.94 -20.42
N ILE A 111 -4.13 -12.00 -20.44
CA ILE A 111 -2.70 -12.29 -20.59
C ILE A 111 -2.16 -12.91 -19.30
N THR A 112 -1.75 -14.17 -19.37
CA THR A 112 -1.08 -14.90 -18.29
C THR A 112 0.39 -14.47 -18.22
N PRO A 113 0.89 -13.88 -17.12
CA PRO A 113 2.33 -13.70 -16.96
C PRO A 113 2.98 -15.01 -16.50
N THR A 114 3.87 -15.54 -17.33
CA THR A 114 4.79 -16.62 -16.99
C THR A 114 5.84 -16.11 -15.99
N PRO A 115 6.07 -16.75 -14.84
CA PRO A 115 7.12 -16.33 -13.93
C PRO A 115 8.50 -16.81 -14.43
N THR A 116 9.38 -15.87 -14.76
CA THR A 116 10.81 -16.14 -14.95
C THR A 116 11.47 -16.27 -13.58
N THR A 117 11.97 -17.45 -13.26
CA THR A 117 12.80 -17.73 -12.09
C THR A 117 14.17 -17.10 -12.28
N LEU A 118 14.50 -16.10 -11.45
CA LEU A 118 15.87 -15.67 -11.20
C LEU A 118 16.29 -16.25 -9.84
N ASP A 119 17.41 -16.97 -9.84
CA ASP A 119 18.01 -17.56 -8.65
C ASP A 119 18.38 -16.51 -7.58
N PRO A 120 18.33 -16.83 -6.27
CA PRO A 120 18.69 -15.89 -5.22
C PRO A 120 20.21 -15.72 -5.09
N VAL A 121 20.68 -14.48 -5.16
CA VAL A 121 22.01 -14.07 -4.70
C VAL A 121 22.12 -14.30 -3.18
N PRO A 122 23.19 -14.96 -2.67
CA PRO A 122 23.39 -15.11 -1.24
C PRO A 122 23.81 -13.78 -0.62
N THR A 123 22.95 -13.22 0.24
CA THR A 123 23.28 -12.03 1.06
C THR A 123 23.71 -12.49 2.45
N SER A 124 24.93 -12.16 2.83
CA SER A 124 25.51 -12.48 4.14
C SER A 124 24.71 -11.84 5.29
N ALA A 125 24.37 -12.64 6.30
CA ALA A 125 23.62 -12.25 7.49
C ALA A 125 24.44 -11.36 8.45
N PRO A 126 23.84 -10.36 9.11
CA PRO A 126 24.46 -9.71 10.26
C PRO A 126 24.37 -10.60 11.51
N THR A 127 25.46 -10.63 12.28
CA THR A 127 25.60 -11.35 13.54
C THR A 127 24.77 -10.69 14.65
N ASN A 128 23.72 -11.35 15.12
CA ASN A 128 22.96 -10.91 16.30
C ASN A 128 23.67 -11.38 17.58
N VAL A 129 24.14 -10.42 18.38
CA VAL A 129 24.62 -10.66 19.75
C VAL A 129 23.41 -10.82 20.67
N PRO A 130 23.29 -11.90 21.48
CA PRO A 130 22.17 -12.06 22.38
C PRO A 130 22.37 -11.23 23.66
N VAL A 131 21.45 -10.29 23.92
CA VAL A 131 21.34 -9.62 25.22
C VAL A 131 20.38 -10.44 26.09
N THR A 132 20.94 -11.20 27.03
CA THR A 132 20.19 -11.97 28.02
C THR A 132 19.57 -11.04 29.05
N SER A 133 18.24 -10.93 29.06
CA SER A 133 17.49 -10.33 30.18
C SER A 133 16.72 -11.42 30.92
N THR A 134 17.22 -11.78 32.10
CA THR A 134 16.60 -12.76 32.99
C THR A 134 15.52 -12.08 33.81
N VAL A 135 14.25 -12.44 33.59
CA VAL A 135 13.14 -12.10 34.51
C VAL A 135 12.52 -13.41 35.01
N ALA A 136 12.45 -13.54 36.33
CA ALA A 136 11.94 -14.71 37.03
C ALA A 136 10.43 -14.93 36.79
N PRO A 137 9.94 -16.18 36.75
CA PRO A 137 8.52 -16.46 36.59
C PRO A 137 7.74 -16.28 37.91
N VAL A 138 6.68 -15.48 37.87
CA VAL A 138 5.66 -15.39 38.92
C VAL A 138 4.63 -16.51 38.69
N PRO A 139 4.32 -17.36 39.69
CA PRO A 139 3.24 -18.33 39.56
C PRO A 139 1.89 -17.63 39.73
N THR A 140 1.07 -17.60 38.68
CA THR A 140 -0.32 -17.13 38.77
C THR A 140 -1.25 -18.23 38.24
N SER A 141 -2.21 -18.58 39.08
CA SER A 141 -3.12 -19.72 39.01
C SER A 141 -4.02 -19.73 37.76
N ALA A 142 -4.35 -20.94 37.32
CA ALA A 142 -5.23 -21.23 36.20
C ALA A 142 -6.68 -20.73 36.42
N PRO A 143 -7.33 -20.16 35.39
CA PRO A 143 -8.78 -20.05 35.33
C PRO A 143 -9.39 -21.07 34.36
N THR A 144 -10.49 -21.64 34.88
CA THR A 144 -11.56 -22.48 34.35
C THR A 144 -11.84 -22.42 32.84
N THR A 145 -11.99 -23.61 32.26
CA THR A 145 -12.33 -23.93 30.88
C THR A 145 -13.71 -23.37 30.47
N ALA A 146 -13.70 -22.33 29.64
CA ALA A 146 -14.80 -21.99 28.73
C ALA A 146 -14.49 -22.63 27.36
N PRO A 147 -15.49 -23.06 26.57
CA PRO A 147 -15.25 -23.52 25.20
C PRO A 147 -14.62 -22.38 24.38
N ALA A 148 -13.45 -22.64 23.81
CA ALA A 148 -12.63 -21.65 23.13
C ALA A 148 -13.40 -20.97 21.98
N PRO A 149 -13.30 -19.63 21.80
CA PRO A 149 -13.72 -18.99 20.58
C PRO A 149 -12.91 -19.59 19.43
N THR A 150 -13.57 -20.10 18.40
CA THR A 150 -12.86 -20.64 17.23
C THR A 150 -12.07 -19.49 16.60
N PRO A 151 -10.73 -19.59 16.50
CA PRO A 151 -9.88 -18.46 16.14
C PRO A 151 -10.06 -18.02 14.67
N CYS A 152 -10.89 -18.74 13.93
CA CYS A 152 -11.05 -18.65 12.48
C CYS A 152 -12.20 -17.76 12.00
N ASN A 153 -13.03 -17.23 12.91
CA ASN A 153 -14.17 -16.36 12.59
C ASN A 153 -15.02 -16.80 11.36
N GLY A 154 -15.24 -18.11 11.21
CA GLY A 154 -16.00 -18.70 10.09
C GLY A 154 -15.24 -18.87 8.77
N CYS A 155 -13.98 -18.47 8.68
CA CYS A 155 -13.14 -18.68 7.50
C CYS A 155 -12.75 -20.16 7.35
N THR A 156 -12.75 -20.65 6.10
CA THR A 156 -12.41 -22.04 5.74
C THR A 156 -11.04 -22.19 5.09
N ALA A 157 -10.22 -21.12 5.09
CA ALA A 157 -8.90 -21.08 4.48
C ALA A 157 -7.96 -20.24 5.36
N CYS A 158 -7.08 -19.41 4.80
CA CYS A 158 -6.24 -18.52 5.60
C CYS A 158 -7.05 -17.35 6.19
N TYR A 159 -6.87 -17.06 7.48
CA TYR A 159 -7.54 -15.96 8.19
C TYR A 159 -6.51 -15.04 8.84
N ALA A 160 -6.55 -13.75 8.54
CA ALA A 160 -5.73 -12.76 9.25
C ALA A 160 -6.47 -12.21 10.46
N THR A 161 -5.97 -12.55 11.64
CA THR A 161 -6.57 -12.14 12.93
C THR A 161 -6.40 -10.66 13.21
N LEU A 162 -5.37 -10.00 12.67
CA LEU A 162 -5.12 -8.57 12.90
C LEU A 162 -6.10 -7.65 12.15
N ILE A 163 -6.60 -8.10 10.99
CA ILE A 163 -7.45 -7.32 10.09
C ILE A 163 -8.83 -7.95 9.86
N ASP A 164 -9.17 -9.00 10.61
CA ASP A 164 -10.45 -9.70 10.57
C ASP A 164 -10.89 -10.07 9.14
N TYR A 165 -9.98 -10.71 8.38
CA TYR A 165 -10.15 -10.93 6.94
C TYR A 165 -9.92 -12.39 6.53
N CYS A 166 -10.92 -12.99 5.86
CA CYS A 166 -10.80 -14.29 5.22
C CYS A 166 -10.13 -14.17 3.84
N PHE A 167 -9.00 -14.83 3.64
CA PHE A 167 -8.38 -14.92 2.32
C PHE A 167 -9.15 -15.92 1.44
N PRO A 168 -9.15 -15.71 0.11
CA PRO A 168 -9.82 -16.62 -0.81
C PRO A 168 -9.19 -18.03 -0.77
N PRO A 169 -9.95 -19.09 -1.08
CA PRO A 169 -9.52 -20.49 -0.97
C PRO A 169 -8.36 -20.90 -1.91
N ARG A 170 -7.93 -20.01 -2.80
CA ARG A 170 -6.74 -20.19 -3.65
C ARG A 170 -5.41 -20.09 -2.89
N TYR A 171 -5.44 -19.53 -1.68
CA TYR A 171 -4.25 -19.44 -0.83
C TYR A 171 -4.03 -20.76 -0.11
N THR A 172 -2.81 -21.31 -0.21
CA THR A 172 -2.43 -22.57 0.43
C THR A 172 -2.01 -22.35 1.88
N GLN A 173 -1.93 -23.44 2.66
CA GLN A 173 -1.44 -23.39 4.05
C GLN A 173 -0.02 -22.78 4.13
N ALA A 174 0.86 -23.14 3.20
CA ALA A 174 2.23 -22.62 3.14
C ALA A 174 2.25 -21.10 2.89
N GLN A 175 1.38 -20.61 2.01
CA GLN A 175 1.23 -19.17 1.77
C GLN A 175 0.61 -18.46 2.96
N CYS A 176 -0.28 -19.11 3.71
CA CYS A 176 -0.85 -18.51 4.91
C CYS A 176 0.21 -18.23 5.98
N THR A 177 1.15 -19.16 6.16
CA THR A 177 2.21 -19.04 7.16
C THR A 177 3.27 -17.98 6.84
N THR A 178 3.35 -17.49 5.59
CA THR A 178 4.27 -16.39 5.25
C THR A 178 3.73 -15.02 5.66
N PHE A 179 2.43 -14.89 5.94
CA PHE A 179 1.78 -13.65 6.37
C PHE A 179 1.83 -13.45 7.90
N THR A 180 3.01 -13.59 8.48
CA THR A 180 3.24 -13.42 9.94
C THR A 180 2.89 -12.01 10.41
N HIS A 181 3.12 -10.99 9.58
CA HIS A 181 2.80 -9.59 9.88
C HIS A 181 1.31 -9.32 10.15
N PHE A 182 0.41 -10.17 9.67
CA PHE A 182 -1.04 -10.04 9.86
C PHE A 182 -1.59 -11.04 10.88
N ASN A 183 -0.72 -11.74 11.62
CA ASN A 183 -1.07 -12.87 12.50
C ASN A 183 -2.01 -13.85 11.79
N ALA A 184 -1.61 -14.26 10.58
CA ALA A 184 -2.40 -15.16 9.76
C ALA A 184 -2.38 -16.59 10.30
N ILE A 185 -3.56 -17.21 10.36
CA ILE A 185 -3.76 -18.59 10.81
C ILE A 185 -4.45 -19.41 9.72
N TRP A 186 -4.13 -20.70 9.65
CA TRP A 186 -4.78 -21.61 8.70
C TRP A 186 -6.03 -22.26 9.31
N CYS A 187 -7.17 -22.04 8.66
CA CYS A 187 -8.48 -22.55 9.07
C CYS A 187 -9.09 -23.54 8.08
N GLY A 188 -8.32 -23.97 7.08
CA GLY A 188 -8.71 -25.06 6.19
C GLY A 188 -8.74 -26.39 6.94
N LYS A 189 -9.75 -27.22 6.64
CA LYS A 189 -9.81 -28.59 7.15
C LYS A 189 -8.59 -29.36 6.67
N LYS A 190 -7.97 -30.15 7.57
CA LYS A 190 -6.94 -31.12 7.19
C LYS A 190 -7.54 -32.33 6.50
#